data_AF-A0A3C1WHF7-F1
#
_entry.id   AF-A0A3C1WHF7-F1
#
_cell.length_a   1.000
_cell.length_b   1.000
_cell.length_c   1.000
_cell.angle_alpha   90.00
_cell.angle_beta   90.00
_cell.angle_gamma   90.00
#
_symmetry.space_group_name_H-M   'P 1'
#
loop_
_entity.id
_entity.type
_entity.pdbx_description
1 polymer ?
#
loop_
_entity_poly.entity_id
_entity_poly.type
_entity_poly.pdbx_seq_one_letter_code
_entity_poly.pdbx_strand_id
1 'polypeptide(L)'
;MSARSPFLKRGLLFALPFLLVAGCKSGHEAAHKAVTPSSSIPQTAVPFHAAPLDSIPPKVPPLEKSEWLQHHFAWYVPAQGPAPKDWPEIEKDIRPEACGTCHTQQYKDWKQSFHHRAMGPGVLGQLLDMELDEPTLSISCQRCHPPLAE
;
A
#
# COMPACT_ATOMS: atom_id res chain seq x y z
N MET A 1 -20.75 -46.68 -46.41
CA MET A 1 -19.29 -46.85 -46.49
C MET A 1 -18.68 -45.60 -45.84
N SER A 2 -17.92 -45.57 -44.75
CA SER A 2 -17.19 -46.61 -44.03
C SER A 2 -17.03 -46.19 -42.55
N ALA A 3 -17.35 -47.13 -41.66
CA ALA A 3 -16.85 -47.41 -40.32
C ALA A 3 -16.35 -46.28 -39.39
N ARG A 4 -17.13 -46.10 -38.31
CA ARG A 4 -16.64 -45.73 -36.97
C ARG A 4 -15.75 -46.86 -36.42
N SER A 5 -14.68 -46.50 -35.72
CA SER A 5 -13.96 -47.41 -34.80
C SER A 5 -13.83 -46.75 -33.43
N PRO A 6 -14.29 -47.41 -32.33
CA PRO A 6 -14.03 -46.98 -30.96
C PRO A 6 -12.87 -47.81 -30.38
N PHE A 7 -11.80 -47.16 -29.95
CA PHE A 7 -10.77 -47.82 -29.14
C PHE A 7 -10.85 -47.37 -27.67
N LEU A 8 -11.11 -48.38 -26.86
CA LEU A 8 -11.01 -48.50 -25.41
C LEU A 8 -10.09 -47.49 -24.72
N LYS A 9 -10.63 -46.79 -23.72
CA LYS A 9 -9.85 -46.42 -22.52
C LYS A 9 -10.47 -47.13 -21.31
N ARG A 10 -9.82 -48.23 -20.92
CA ARG A 10 -9.89 -48.82 -19.58
C ARG A 10 -9.04 -47.99 -18.63
N GLY A 11 -9.44 -47.94 -17.37
CA GLY A 11 -8.64 -47.48 -16.24
C GLY A 11 -8.95 -46.03 -15.88
N LEU A 12 -9.18 -45.66 -14.63
CA LEU A 12 -9.08 -46.38 -13.37
C LEU A 12 -9.87 -45.48 -12.40
N LEU A 13 -10.96 -45.99 -11.82
CA LEU A 13 -11.71 -45.31 -10.78
C LEU A 13 -10.80 -45.23 -9.55
N PHE A 14 -10.06 -44.14 -9.40
CA PHE A 14 -9.47 -43.77 -8.14
C PHE A 14 -10.60 -43.32 -7.21
N ALA A 15 -11.08 -44.23 -6.38
CA ALA A 15 -11.80 -43.89 -5.18
C ALA A 15 -10.84 -43.10 -4.27
N LEU A 16 -10.93 -41.78 -4.31
CA LEU A 16 -10.35 -40.93 -3.28
C LEU A 16 -11.10 -41.19 -1.97
N PRO A 17 -10.41 -41.49 -0.86
CA PRO A 17 -11.08 -41.60 0.41
C PRO A 17 -11.60 -40.21 0.78
N PHE A 18 -12.91 -40.14 1.08
CA PHE A 18 -13.51 -39.04 1.79
C PHE A 18 -12.76 -38.90 3.12
N LEU A 19 -11.74 -38.04 3.17
CA LEU A 19 -11.20 -37.55 4.42
C LEU A 19 -12.30 -36.69 5.04
N LEU A 20 -12.94 -37.28 6.05
CA LEU A 20 -13.84 -36.59 6.95
C LEU A 20 -13.07 -35.42 7.57
N VAL A 21 -13.33 -34.20 7.09
CA VAL A 21 -12.83 -32.98 7.73
C VAL A 21 -13.55 -32.89 9.07
N ALA A 22 -12.89 -33.37 10.12
CA ALA A 22 -13.31 -33.11 11.49
C ALA A 22 -13.36 -31.59 11.65
N GLY A 23 -14.57 -31.07 11.84
CA GLY A 23 -14.82 -29.65 12.03
C GLY A 23 -14.02 -29.12 13.21
N CYS A 24 -12.99 -28.33 12.92
CA CYS A 24 -12.46 -27.38 13.89
C CYS A 24 -13.57 -26.37 14.17
N LYS A 25 -14.31 -26.59 15.27
CA LYS A 25 -15.13 -25.55 15.88
C LYS A 25 -14.21 -24.38 16.22
N SER A 26 -14.29 -23.33 15.43
CA SER A 26 -13.66 -22.04 15.70
C SER A 26 -14.31 -21.44 16.95
N GLY A 27 -13.77 -21.78 18.12
CA GLY A 27 -14.00 -21.04 19.35
C GLY A 27 -13.17 -19.77 19.32
N HIS A 28 -13.67 -18.74 18.62
CA HIS A 28 -13.14 -17.38 18.71
C HIS A 28 -14.28 -16.43 19.03
N GLU A 29 -14.90 -16.63 20.20
CA GLU A 29 -15.59 -15.53 20.88
C GLU A 29 -14.59 -14.87 21.82
N ALA A 30 -13.58 -14.21 21.23
CA ALA A 30 -12.78 -13.25 21.95
C ALA A 30 -13.61 -11.97 22.03
N ALA A 31 -14.20 -11.74 23.21
CA ALA A 31 -14.88 -10.51 23.55
C ALA A 31 -14.09 -9.30 23.04
N HIS A 32 -14.69 -8.55 22.11
CA HIS A 32 -14.25 -7.19 21.80
C HIS A 32 -14.50 -6.33 23.04
N LYS A 33 -13.59 -6.40 24.02
CA LYS A 33 -13.47 -5.32 25.00
C LYS A 33 -13.19 -4.08 24.19
N ALA A 34 -14.12 -3.12 24.24
CA ALA A 34 -13.90 -1.78 23.76
C ALA A 34 -12.61 -1.26 24.40
N VAL A 35 -11.52 -1.30 23.65
CA VAL A 35 -10.32 -0.52 23.96
C VAL A 35 -10.74 0.90 23.67
N THR A 36 -11.18 1.61 24.70
CA THR A 36 -11.22 3.06 24.63
C THR A 36 -9.79 3.50 24.34
N PRO A 37 -9.53 4.27 23.27
CA PRO A 37 -8.22 4.89 23.12
C PRO A 37 -8.09 5.87 24.29
N SER A 38 -7.39 5.44 25.35
CA SER A 38 -6.86 6.34 26.36
C SER A 38 -5.79 7.17 25.66
N SER A 39 -6.24 8.21 24.95
CA SER A 39 -5.38 9.23 24.39
C SER A 39 -4.95 10.13 25.54
N SER A 40 -4.03 9.60 26.35
CA SER A 40 -3.11 10.40 27.14
C SER A 40 -1.75 10.30 26.47
N ILE A 41 -1.69 10.75 25.22
CA ILE A 41 -0.41 11.16 24.63
C ILE A 41 0.04 12.34 25.50
N PRO A 42 1.19 12.26 26.21
CA PRO A 42 1.77 13.45 26.79
C PRO A 42 2.02 14.42 25.63
N GLN A 43 1.23 15.49 25.57
CA GLN A 43 1.46 16.63 24.71
C GLN A 43 2.71 17.38 25.20
N THR A 44 3.86 16.72 25.27
CA THR A 44 5.11 17.44 25.11
C THR A 44 5.19 17.76 23.62
N ALA A 45 4.38 18.73 23.20
CA ALA A 45 4.54 19.38 21.92
C ALA A 45 5.98 19.89 21.91
N VAL A 46 6.86 19.17 21.22
CA VAL A 46 8.14 19.72 20.83
C VAL A 46 7.74 20.93 19.97
N PRO A 47 8.04 22.17 20.39
CA PRO A 47 7.66 23.32 19.58
C PRO A 47 8.32 23.15 18.22
N PHE A 48 7.49 22.93 17.21
CA PHE A 48 7.90 23.06 15.82
C PHE A 48 8.28 24.53 15.67
N HIS A 49 9.56 24.84 15.84
CA HIS A 49 10.08 26.16 15.49
C HIS A 49 10.06 26.21 13.97
N ALA A 50 8.88 26.53 13.41
CA ALA A 50 8.80 26.95 12.03
C ALA A 50 9.81 28.09 11.86
N ALA A 51 10.74 27.95 10.92
CA ALA A 51 11.63 29.03 10.57
C ALA A 51 10.79 30.30 10.28
N PRO A 52 11.24 31.50 10.68
CA PRO A 52 10.54 32.74 10.36
C PRO A 52 10.21 32.78 8.88
N LEU A 53 8.96 33.12 8.53
CA LEU A 53 8.48 33.20 7.14
C LEU A 53 9.40 34.08 6.27
N ASP A 54 10.07 35.05 6.89
CA ASP A 54 10.98 36.01 6.26
C ASP A 54 12.33 35.38 5.83
N SER A 55 12.62 34.15 6.26
CA SER A 55 13.83 33.39 5.88
C SER A 55 13.62 32.54 4.62
N ILE A 56 12.39 32.49 4.10
CA ILE A 56 12.06 31.73 2.89
C ILE A 56 12.41 32.64 1.70
N PRO A 57 13.38 32.26 0.83
CA PRO A 57 13.71 33.07 -0.34
C PRO A 57 12.44 33.27 -1.21
N PRO A 58 12.28 34.42 -1.89
CA PRO A 58 11.09 34.70 -2.70
C PRO A 58 10.97 33.63 -3.79
N LYS A 59 10.06 32.69 -3.56
CA LYS A 59 9.95 31.43 -4.30
C LYS A 59 8.89 31.59 -5.37
N VAL A 60 9.35 31.81 -6.61
CA VAL A 60 8.58 31.73 -7.86
C VAL A 60 7.53 32.87 -7.99
N PRO A 61 7.34 33.49 -9.16
CA PRO A 61 6.22 34.42 -9.36
C PRO A 61 4.89 33.74 -8.99
N PRO A 62 3.93 34.46 -8.38
CA PRO A 62 2.66 33.87 -7.99
C PRO A 62 1.97 33.28 -9.23
N LEU A 63 1.80 31.97 -9.24
CA LEU A 63 0.86 31.34 -10.16
C LEU A 63 -0.54 31.89 -9.84
N GLU A 64 -1.37 32.08 -10.87
CA GLU A 64 -2.79 32.32 -10.64
C GLU A 64 -3.35 31.20 -9.75
N LYS A 65 -4.28 31.51 -8.85
CA LYS A 65 -4.75 30.55 -7.83
C LYS A 65 -5.14 29.20 -8.41
N SER A 66 -5.76 29.19 -9.59
CA SER A 66 -6.14 27.98 -10.33
C SER A 66 -4.95 27.15 -10.80
N GLU A 67 -3.90 27.79 -11.31
CA GLU A 67 -2.66 27.13 -11.72
C GLU A 67 -1.89 26.61 -10.51
N TRP A 68 -1.84 27.37 -9.43
CA TRP A 68 -1.23 26.93 -8.17
C TRP A 68 -1.91 25.67 -7.63
N LEU A 69 -3.25 25.65 -7.60
CA LEU A 69 -4.02 24.49 -7.13
C LEU A 69 -3.81 23.26 -8.01
N GLN A 70 -3.82 23.43 -9.34
CA GLN A 70 -3.56 22.33 -10.26
C GLN A 70 -2.16 21.74 -10.10
N HIS A 71 -1.16 22.60 -9.87
CA HIS A 71 0.22 22.15 -9.67
C HIS A 71 0.43 21.44 -8.32
N HIS A 72 -0.14 21.95 -7.23
CA HIS A 72 0.14 21.45 -5.88
C HIS A 72 -0.79 20.32 -5.43
N PHE A 73 -1.97 20.18 -6.03
CA PHE A 73 -2.93 19.11 -5.74
C PHE A 73 -3.05 18.13 -6.91
N ALA A 74 -1.94 17.89 -7.62
CA ALA A 74 -1.87 16.79 -8.56
C ALA A 74 -2.14 15.46 -7.82
N TRP A 75 -3.13 14.72 -8.30
CA TRP A 75 -3.68 13.54 -7.63
C TRP A 75 -2.78 12.30 -7.66
N TYR A 76 -1.68 12.35 -8.41
CA TYR A 76 -0.71 11.27 -8.53
C TYR A 76 0.69 11.83 -8.34
N VAL A 77 1.52 11.11 -7.59
CA VAL A 77 2.96 11.33 -7.57
C VAL A 77 3.54 10.50 -8.72
N PRO A 78 4.18 11.08 -9.74
CA PRO A 78 4.86 10.30 -10.77
C PRO A 78 6.01 9.49 -10.15
N ALA A 79 6.50 8.48 -10.86
CA ALA A 79 7.75 7.81 -10.50
C ALA A 79 8.85 8.86 -10.27
N GLN A 80 9.51 8.81 -9.12
CA GLN A 80 10.44 9.87 -8.70
C GLN A 80 11.79 9.82 -9.42
N GLY A 81 12.07 8.75 -10.17
CA GLY A 81 13.28 8.58 -10.96
C GLY A 81 14.51 8.28 -10.10
N PRO A 82 15.72 8.28 -10.68
CA PRO A 82 16.93 7.94 -9.94
C PRO A 82 17.25 9.01 -8.88
N ALA A 83 17.58 8.56 -7.68
CA ALA A 83 17.98 9.45 -6.59
C ALA A 83 19.24 10.27 -6.95
N PRO A 84 19.37 11.52 -6.45
CA PRO A 84 20.54 12.35 -6.73
C PRO A 84 21.85 11.68 -6.31
N LYS A 85 22.90 11.81 -7.14
CA LYS A 85 24.19 11.11 -6.94
C LYS A 85 24.84 11.43 -5.60
N ASP A 86 24.76 12.69 -5.19
CA ASP A 86 25.47 13.21 -4.03
C ASP A 86 24.76 12.94 -2.70
N TRP A 87 23.57 12.32 -2.73
CA TRP A 87 22.85 11.98 -1.52
C TRP A 87 23.50 10.79 -0.79
N PRO A 88 23.51 10.80 0.56
CA PRO A 88 23.85 9.62 1.35
C PRO A 88 22.98 8.43 0.95
N GLU A 89 23.54 7.22 1.05
CA GLU A 89 22.82 6.00 0.62
C GLU A 89 21.48 5.80 1.34
N ILE A 90 21.42 6.14 2.63
CA ILE A 90 20.19 6.06 3.41
C ILE A 90 19.11 7.05 2.95
N GLU A 91 19.50 8.18 2.36
CA GLU A 91 18.57 9.18 1.84
C GLU A 91 18.10 8.84 0.42
N LYS A 92 18.81 7.95 -0.28
CA LYS A 92 18.39 7.39 -1.57
C LYS A 92 17.37 6.26 -1.42
N ASP A 93 17.31 5.63 -0.25
CA ASP A 93 16.40 4.54 0.05
C ASP A 93 15.04 5.09 0.51
N ILE A 94 14.03 4.90 -0.33
CA ILE A 94 12.66 5.38 -0.06
C ILE A 94 11.79 4.35 0.67
N ARG A 95 12.36 3.18 1.02
CA ARG A 95 11.65 2.20 1.84
C ARG A 95 11.43 2.77 3.24
N PRO A 96 10.25 2.55 3.85
CA PRO A 96 9.92 3.08 5.18
C PRO A 96 10.94 2.76 6.28
N GLU A 97 11.66 1.63 6.16
CA GLU A 97 12.74 1.21 7.06
C GLU A 97 13.89 2.24 7.13
N ALA A 98 14.31 2.80 6.00
CA ALA A 98 15.37 3.80 5.96
C ALA A 98 14.96 5.04 6.77
N CYS A 99 13.74 5.53 6.55
CA CYS A 99 13.18 6.65 7.32
C CYS A 99 13.09 6.32 8.83
N GLY A 100 12.78 5.07 9.17
CA GLY A 100 12.69 4.59 10.56
C GLY A 100 13.99 4.63 11.35
N THR A 101 15.14 4.73 10.67
CA THR A 101 16.47 4.89 11.29
C THR A 101 16.58 6.22 12.05
N CYS A 102 16.03 7.30 11.48
CA CYS A 102 16.02 8.63 12.10
C CYS A 102 14.67 8.97 12.76
N HIS A 103 13.56 8.41 12.25
CA HIS A 103 12.19 8.70 12.69
C HIS A 103 11.51 7.49 13.35
N THR A 104 12.14 6.97 14.40
CA THR A 104 11.75 5.69 15.01
C THR A 104 10.32 5.69 15.55
N GLN A 105 9.87 6.79 16.18
CA GLN A 105 8.51 6.85 16.73
C GLN A 105 7.47 6.89 15.62
N GLN A 106 7.67 7.75 14.61
CA GLN A 106 6.77 7.87 13.47
C GLN A 106 6.68 6.55 12.68
N TYR A 107 7.81 5.86 12.48
CA TYR A 107 7.82 4.55 11.82
C TYR A 107 7.05 3.49 12.63
N LYS A 108 7.17 3.48 13.96
CA LYS A 108 6.38 2.58 14.82
C LYS A 108 4.88 2.86 14.71
N ASP A 109 4.49 4.13 14.77
CA ASP A 109 3.09 4.55 14.70
C ASP A 109 2.50 4.25 13.31
N TRP A 110 3.25 4.57 12.25
CA TRP A 110 2.87 4.26 10.87
C TRP A 110 2.63 2.76 10.67
N LYS A 111 3.51 1.88 11.19
CA LYS A 111 3.33 0.42 11.08
C LYS A 111 2.04 -0.11 11.71
N GLN A 112 1.49 0.60 12.69
CA GLN A 112 0.22 0.23 13.33
C GLN A 112 -0.99 0.84 12.63
N SER A 113 -0.79 1.79 11.70
CA SER A 113 -1.87 2.45 10.98
C SER A 113 -2.52 1.57 9.91
N PHE A 114 -3.73 1.95 9.49
CA PHE A 114 -4.36 1.35 8.31
C PHE A 114 -3.61 1.65 7.02
N HIS A 115 -2.92 2.80 6.93
CA HIS A 115 -2.17 3.18 5.74
C HIS A 115 -1.00 2.23 5.44
N HIS A 116 -0.30 1.74 6.47
CA HIS A 116 0.73 0.71 6.28
C HIS A 116 0.16 -0.58 5.67
N ARG A 117 -1.12 -0.88 5.92
CA ARG A 117 -1.81 -2.07 5.39
C ARG A 117 -2.57 -1.79 4.09
N ALA A 118 -2.51 -0.56 3.58
CA ALA A 118 -3.25 -0.18 2.37
C ALA A 118 -2.75 -0.97 1.16
N MET A 119 -1.44 -1.23 1.07
CA MET A 119 -0.88 -2.03 -0.02
C MET A 119 -0.34 -3.35 0.50
N GLY A 120 -0.71 -4.45 -0.15
CA GLY A 120 -0.23 -5.78 0.17
C GLY A 120 -0.45 -6.76 -0.98
N PRO A 121 0.02 -8.02 -0.88
CA PRO A 121 0.03 -8.96 -1.99
C PRO A 121 -1.35 -9.20 -2.62
N GLY A 122 -2.41 -9.22 -1.81
CA GLY A 122 -3.78 -9.41 -2.31
C GLY A 122 -4.33 -8.21 -3.10
N VAL A 123 -3.97 -6.99 -2.71
CA VAL A 123 -4.34 -5.77 -3.46
C VAL A 123 -3.52 -5.71 -4.74
N LEU A 124 -2.22 -6.01 -4.66
CA LEU A 124 -1.32 -6.02 -5.83
C LEU A 124 -1.80 -7.02 -6.90
N GLY A 125 -2.20 -8.23 -6.50
CA GLY A 125 -2.75 -9.22 -7.44
C GLY A 125 -3.99 -8.72 -8.17
N GLN A 126 -4.93 -8.08 -7.46
CA GLN A 126 -6.13 -7.50 -8.07
C GLN A 126 -5.79 -6.35 -9.03
N LEU A 127 -4.83 -5.50 -8.67
CA LEU A 127 -4.40 -4.38 -9.52
C LEU A 127 -3.69 -4.86 -10.79
N LEU A 128 -2.91 -5.95 -10.73
CA LEU A 128 -2.21 -6.49 -11.90
C LEU A 128 -3.18 -7.00 -12.97
N ASP A 129 -4.19 -7.78 -12.57
CA ASP A 129 -5.21 -8.26 -13.50
C ASP A 129 -6.04 -7.08 -14.05
N MET A 130 -6.38 -6.13 -13.18
CA MET A 130 -7.14 -4.94 -13.55
C MET A 130 -6.37 -3.98 -14.44
N GLU A 131 -5.05 -3.89 -14.35
CA GLU A 131 -4.24 -3.06 -15.25
C GLU A 131 -4.32 -3.57 -16.70
N LEU A 132 -4.44 -4.88 -16.90
CA LEU A 132 -4.55 -5.50 -18.21
C LEU A 132 -5.92 -5.27 -18.85
N ASP A 133 -6.99 -5.42 -18.06
CA ASP A 133 -8.37 -5.37 -18.56
C ASP A 133 -9.00 -3.95 -18.46
N GLU A 134 -8.71 -3.22 -17.38
CA GLU A 134 -9.37 -1.97 -16.96
C GLU A 134 -8.36 -0.94 -16.36
N PRO A 135 -7.37 -0.47 -17.14
CA PRO A 135 -6.25 0.34 -16.62
C PRO A 135 -6.68 1.65 -15.95
N THR A 136 -7.77 2.28 -16.41
CA THR A 136 -8.28 3.51 -15.78
C THR A 136 -8.83 3.24 -14.37
N LEU A 137 -9.45 2.07 -14.17
CA LEU A 137 -9.95 1.65 -12.86
C LEU A 137 -8.78 1.29 -11.93
N SER A 138 -7.79 0.56 -12.44
CA SER A 138 -6.53 0.26 -11.71
C SER A 138 -5.88 1.55 -11.17
N ILE A 139 -5.67 2.55 -12.03
CA ILE A 139 -5.12 3.86 -11.64
C ILE A 139 -5.99 4.54 -10.57
N SER A 140 -7.32 4.40 -10.64
CA SER A 140 -8.21 5.01 -9.65
C SER A 140 -8.05 4.42 -8.24
N CYS A 141 -7.81 3.12 -8.13
CA CYS A 141 -7.56 2.44 -6.86
C CYS A 141 -6.20 2.84 -6.27
N GLN A 142 -5.19 2.98 -7.13
CA GLN A 142 -3.83 3.38 -6.75
C GLN A 142 -3.74 4.81 -6.19
N ARG A 143 -4.80 5.64 -6.33
CA ARG A 143 -4.87 6.98 -5.71
C ARG A 143 -4.79 6.96 -4.19
N CYS A 144 -5.34 5.93 -3.56
CA CYS A 144 -5.36 5.78 -2.10
C CYS A 144 -4.54 4.58 -1.62
N HIS A 145 -4.29 3.63 -2.51
CA HIS A 145 -3.49 2.44 -2.27
C HIS A 145 -2.23 2.51 -3.12
N PRO A 146 -1.26 3.39 -2.85
CA PRO A 146 -0.12 3.58 -3.74
C PRO A 146 0.88 2.42 -3.61
N PRO A 147 1.20 1.71 -4.71
CA PRO A 147 2.49 1.07 -4.91
C PRO A 147 3.17 1.86 -6.04
N LEU A 148 3.48 3.14 -5.81
CA LEU A 148 4.04 3.95 -6.89
C LEU A 148 5.49 3.52 -7.08
N ALA A 149 5.86 3.33 -8.36
CA ALA A 149 7.20 2.96 -8.78
C ALA A 149 8.24 3.76 -7.99
N GLU A 150 9.02 3.02 -7.19
CA GLU A 150 10.23 3.51 -6.55
C GLU A 150 11.29 3.87 -7.62
#